data_AF-A0A4W5QKW7-F1
#
_entry.id   AF-A0A4W5QKW7-F1
#
_cell.length_a   1.000
_cell.length_b   1.000
_cell.length_c   1.000
_cell.angle_alpha   90.00
_cell.angle_beta   90.00
_cell.angle_gamma   90.00
#
_symmetry.space_group_name_H-M   'P 1'
#
loop_
_entity.id
_entity.type
_entity.pdbx_description
1 polymer ?
#
loop_
_entity_poly.entity_id
_entity_poly.type
_entity_poly.pdbx_seq_one_letter_code
_entity_poly.pdbx_strand_id
1 'polypeptide(L)'
;LVTLANKCNGTQLLPNVVSTEQQSLIVVKKLLAIAVSSITYLRGLFPEKAYGKKYVEEQKVMILREERTCPGASQIVQWLVYSTKPQWEIPVLYSTLWPNPFPLSWLDYLFSKVTECYQFKVQYTEKGPKIDFERYSFVNVSTKKSSILLVRKLYTLMQNLGPLPENVCLNMKLSYYDDVTPQDYQPPGFMEGDSDSMQFEKEPVNLTMGEVVTPFHTLKVGVTTERERLEQEGGTVTKISSQQVRPEADINLG
;
A
#
# COMPACT_ATOMS: atom_id res chain seq x y z
N LEU A 1 -2.73 8.72 -12.50
CA LEU A 1 -1.53 8.36 -11.69
C LEU A 1 -0.71 7.25 -12.28
N VAL A 2 -1.35 6.13 -12.61
CA VAL A 2 -0.79 5.12 -13.49
C VAL A 2 -0.34 5.74 -14.83
N THR A 3 -1.12 6.67 -15.39
CA THR A 3 -0.68 7.48 -16.54
C THR A 3 0.55 8.35 -16.26
N LEU A 4 0.81 8.79 -15.02
CA LEU A 4 2.04 9.52 -14.64
C LEU A 4 3.23 8.56 -14.47
N ALA A 5 3.00 7.34 -13.99
CA ALA A 5 4.00 6.27 -14.01
C ALA A 5 4.33 5.84 -15.46
N ASN A 6 3.33 5.89 -16.34
CA ASN A 6 3.47 5.55 -17.77
C ASN A 6 4.09 6.69 -18.61
N LYS A 7 3.76 7.97 -18.34
CA LYS A 7 4.22 9.18 -19.06
C LYS A 7 5.70 9.55 -18.88
N CYS A 8 6.49 8.77 -18.14
CA CYS A 8 7.93 9.01 -18.06
C CYS A 8 8.58 8.64 -19.41
N ASN A 9 8.77 9.65 -20.28
CA ASN A 9 9.68 9.63 -21.44
C ASN A 9 11.16 9.81 -21.03
N GLY A 10 11.43 10.04 -19.74
CA GLY A 10 12.76 9.95 -19.13
C GLY A 10 12.90 8.64 -18.37
N THR A 11 14.13 8.12 -18.33
CA THR A 11 14.55 6.79 -17.84
C THR A 11 14.22 6.47 -16.37
N GLN A 12 13.58 7.38 -15.62
CA GLN A 12 13.44 7.26 -14.17
C GLN A 12 12.01 7.43 -13.66
N LEU A 13 11.49 6.38 -13.00
CA LEU A 13 10.13 6.35 -12.45
C LEU A 13 9.94 7.31 -11.26
N LEU A 14 10.97 7.50 -10.43
CA LEU A 14 10.95 8.38 -9.25
C LEU A 14 11.89 9.58 -9.47
N PRO A 15 11.50 10.80 -9.04
CA PRO A 15 12.38 11.97 -9.13
C PRO A 15 13.60 11.82 -8.21
N ASN A 16 14.75 12.33 -8.64
CA ASN A 16 15.98 12.34 -7.83
C ASN A 16 15.95 13.39 -6.71
N VAL A 17 15.20 14.47 -6.91
CA VAL A 17 15.11 15.60 -5.98
C VAL A 17 13.66 15.98 -5.78
N VAL A 18 13.26 16.13 -4.53
CA VAL A 18 11.97 16.61 -4.06
C VAL A 18 12.23 17.90 -3.30
N SER A 19 11.75 19.02 -3.84
CA SER A 19 11.88 20.35 -3.25
C SER A 19 10.54 21.02 -2.97
N THR A 20 9.48 20.62 -3.67
CA THR A 20 8.13 21.19 -3.48
C THR A 20 7.14 20.16 -2.94
N GLU A 21 6.07 20.65 -2.31
CA GLU A 21 4.95 19.82 -1.85
C GLU A 21 4.33 19.03 -3.01
N GLN A 22 4.15 19.67 -4.17
CA GLN A 22 3.64 19.02 -5.36
C GLN A 22 4.53 17.86 -5.82
N GLN A 23 5.85 18.02 -5.80
CA GLN A 23 6.78 16.93 -6.14
C GLN A 23 6.73 15.81 -5.11
N SER A 24 6.64 16.14 -3.83
CA SER A 24 6.51 15.18 -2.75
C SER A 24 5.22 14.35 -2.90
N LEU A 25 4.11 15.02 -3.22
CA LEU A 25 2.84 14.36 -3.50
C LEU A 25 2.94 13.46 -4.75
N ILE A 26 3.64 13.88 -5.80
CA ILE A 26 3.90 13.05 -6.99
C ILE A 26 4.68 11.77 -6.60
N VAL A 27 5.67 11.87 -5.70
CA VAL A 27 6.42 10.70 -5.20
C VAL A 27 5.49 9.72 -4.50
N VAL A 28 4.71 10.19 -3.52
CA VAL A 28 3.77 9.34 -2.77
C VAL A 28 2.78 8.66 -3.71
N LYS A 29 2.18 9.41 -4.63
CA LYS A 29 1.23 8.90 -5.62
C LYS A 29 1.84 7.86 -6.56
N LYS A 30 3.10 8.05 -6.96
CA LYS A 30 3.85 7.08 -7.78
C LYS A 30 4.18 5.82 -7.00
N LEU A 31 4.60 5.94 -5.74
CA LEU A 31 4.90 4.78 -4.89
C LEU A 31 3.64 3.95 -4.60
N LEU A 32 2.50 4.60 -4.33
CA LEU A 32 1.22 3.91 -4.21
C LEU A 32 0.89 3.12 -5.47
N ALA A 33 1.01 3.75 -6.65
CA ALA A 33 0.74 3.08 -7.91
C ALA A 33 1.70 1.90 -8.18
N ILE A 34 2.99 2.05 -7.88
CA ILE A 34 3.99 0.98 -8.02
C ILE A 34 3.67 -0.17 -7.05
N ALA A 35 3.38 0.12 -5.79
CA ALA A 35 3.10 -0.88 -4.78
C ALA A 35 1.84 -1.69 -5.12
N VAL A 36 0.73 -1.02 -5.43
CA VAL A 36 -0.52 -1.68 -5.85
C VAL A 36 -0.29 -2.52 -7.11
N SER A 37 0.40 -1.99 -8.11
CA SER A 37 0.71 -2.76 -9.33
C SER A 37 1.58 -3.99 -9.04
N SER A 38 2.53 -3.87 -8.13
CA SER A 38 3.43 -4.97 -7.74
C SER A 38 2.66 -6.07 -7.01
N ILE A 39 1.77 -5.68 -6.08
CA ILE A 39 0.89 -6.60 -5.37
C ILE A 39 -0.01 -7.33 -6.37
N THR A 40 -0.77 -6.61 -7.20
CA THR A 40 -1.72 -7.25 -8.13
C THR A 40 -1.03 -8.12 -9.16
N TYR A 41 0.21 -7.79 -9.58
CA TYR A 41 0.99 -8.60 -10.50
C TYR A 41 1.51 -9.88 -9.84
N LEU A 42 2.19 -9.76 -8.70
CA LEU A 42 2.81 -10.90 -8.01
C LEU A 42 1.76 -11.86 -7.42
N ARG A 43 0.57 -11.34 -7.10
CA ARG A 43 -0.59 -12.12 -6.71
C ARG A 43 -1.35 -12.75 -7.87
N GLY A 44 -0.95 -12.50 -9.11
CA GLY A 44 -1.58 -13.09 -10.30
C GLY A 44 -3.02 -12.65 -10.53
N LEU A 45 -3.43 -11.48 -10.02
CA LEU A 45 -4.83 -11.03 -10.06
C LEU A 45 -5.30 -10.61 -11.47
N PHE A 46 -4.36 -10.23 -12.33
CA PHE A 46 -4.65 -9.80 -13.71
C PHE A 46 -3.64 -10.41 -14.68
N PRO A 47 -4.01 -10.60 -15.97
CA PRO A 47 -3.11 -11.17 -16.97
C PRO A 47 -1.94 -10.22 -17.31
N GLU A 48 -0.81 -10.74 -17.81
CA GLU A 48 0.41 -9.95 -18.10
C GLU A 48 0.14 -8.75 -19.04
N LYS A 49 -0.81 -8.88 -19.98
CA LYS A 49 -1.22 -7.79 -20.88
C LYS A 49 -1.78 -6.56 -20.16
N ALA A 50 -2.28 -6.70 -18.93
CA ALA A 50 -2.76 -5.60 -18.10
C ALA A 50 -1.60 -4.79 -17.46
N TYR A 51 -0.34 -5.16 -17.73
CA TYR A 51 0.83 -4.52 -17.14
C TYR A 51 1.83 -4.03 -18.20
N GLY A 52 2.47 -2.90 -17.91
CA GLY A 52 3.64 -2.39 -18.60
C GLY A 52 4.92 -2.63 -17.80
N LYS A 53 6.02 -2.91 -18.49
CA LYS A 53 7.35 -3.08 -17.88
C LYS A 53 8.02 -1.73 -17.69
N LYS A 54 8.50 -1.44 -16.48
CA LYS A 54 9.31 -0.25 -16.16
C LYS A 54 10.44 -0.64 -15.20
N TYR A 55 11.35 0.30 -14.94
CA TYR A 55 12.51 0.08 -14.06
C TYR A 55 12.58 1.16 -12.97
N VAL A 56 12.75 0.71 -11.73
CA VAL A 56 13.14 1.57 -10.60
C VAL A 56 14.61 1.23 -10.31
N GLU A 57 15.52 2.07 -10.81
CA GLU A 57 16.95 1.75 -10.92
C GLU A 57 17.15 0.45 -11.72
N GLU A 58 17.63 -0.62 -11.09
CA GLU A 58 17.87 -1.94 -11.72
C GLU A 58 16.72 -2.93 -11.48
N GLN A 59 15.76 -2.59 -10.62
CA GLN A 59 14.62 -3.47 -10.33
C GLN A 59 13.56 -3.29 -11.42
N LYS A 60 13.30 -4.36 -12.17
CA LYS A 60 12.12 -4.44 -13.06
C LYS A 60 10.85 -4.45 -12.22
N VAL A 61 9.95 -3.53 -12.53
CA VAL A 61 8.61 -3.44 -11.93
C VAL A 61 7.52 -3.54 -12.99
N MET A 62 6.40 -4.15 -12.62
CA MET A 62 5.22 -4.28 -13.48
C MET A 62 4.21 -3.22 -13.05
N ILE A 63 3.89 -2.31 -13.97
CA ILE A 63 2.98 -1.18 -13.72
C ILE A 63 1.64 -1.51 -14.36
N LEU A 64 0.58 -1.57 -13.55
CA LEU A 64 -0.78 -1.80 -14.04
C LEU A 64 -1.12 -0.71 -15.04
N ARG A 65 -1.85 -1.03 -16.11
CA ARG A 65 -2.33 -0.07 -17.10
C ARG A 65 -3.81 -0.29 -17.38
N GLU A 66 -4.47 0.75 -17.85
CA GLU A 66 -5.81 0.61 -18.40
C GLU A 66 -5.74 -0.32 -19.61
N GLU A 67 -6.54 -1.37 -19.56
CA GLU A 67 -6.55 -2.43 -20.55
C GLU A 67 -8.01 -2.75 -20.86
N ARG A 68 -8.45 -2.48 -22.10
CA ARG A 68 -9.85 -2.60 -22.51
C ARG A 68 -10.38 -4.01 -22.34
N THR A 69 -9.50 -4.99 -22.53
CA THR A 69 -9.83 -6.41 -22.41
C THR A 69 -9.76 -6.92 -20.96
N CYS A 70 -9.48 -6.06 -19.98
CA CYS A 70 -9.46 -6.36 -18.56
C CYS A 70 -10.11 -5.21 -17.77
N PRO A 71 -11.45 -5.20 -17.66
CA PRO A 71 -12.18 -4.17 -16.92
C PRO A 71 -11.73 -4.06 -15.46
N GLY A 72 -11.43 -5.19 -14.80
CA GLY A 72 -10.93 -5.21 -13.43
C GLY A 72 -9.62 -4.44 -13.24
N ALA A 73 -8.66 -4.59 -14.15
CA ALA A 73 -7.42 -3.80 -14.11
C ALA A 73 -7.72 -2.30 -14.27
N SER A 74 -8.61 -1.95 -15.19
CA SER A 74 -9.03 -0.55 -15.41
C SER A 74 -9.73 0.03 -14.18
N GLN A 75 -10.52 -0.77 -13.45
CA GLN A 75 -11.17 -0.39 -12.21
C GLN A 75 -10.14 -0.01 -11.13
N ILE A 76 -9.09 -0.83 -10.94
CA ILE A 76 -8.03 -0.52 -9.97
C ILE A 76 -7.29 0.77 -10.34
N VAL A 77 -7.04 1.00 -11.64
CA VAL A 77 -6.44 2.26 -12.10
C VAL A 77 -7.33 3.46 -11.76
N GLN A 78 -8.64 3.34 -11.92
CA GLN A 78 -9.60 4.39 -11.56
C GLN A 78 -9.62 4.63 -10.04
N TRP A 79 -9.67 3.57 -9.23
CA TRP A 79 -9.59 3.67 -7.78
C TRP A 79 -8.31 4.38 -7.32
N LEU A 80 -7.16 4.07 -7.91
CA LEU A 80 -5.90 4.79 -7.64
C LEU A 80 -5.97 6.27 -8.03
N VAL A 81 -6.71 6.62 -9.09
CA VAL A 81 -6.90 8.01 -9.50
C VAL A 81 -7.81 8.76 -8.54
N TYR A 82 -8.87 8.14 -8.03
CA TYR A 82 -9.82 8.76 -7.12
C TYR A 82 -9.25 8.90 -5.69
N SER A 83 -8.60 7.85 -5.18
CA SER A 83 -7.96 7.77 -3.84
C SER A 83 -6.76 8.71 -3.60
N THR A 84 -6.52 9.62 -4.53
CA THR A 84 -5.36 10.52 -4.50
C THR A 84 -5.74 11.95 -4.86
N LYS A 85 -7.05 12.28 -4.89
CA LYS A 85 -7.52 13.63 -5.23
C LYS A 85 -7.63 14.57 -4.02
N PRO A 86 -7.94 14.12 -2.80
CA PRO A 86 -7.89 14.94 -1.60
C PRO A 86 -6.59 14.74 -0.79
N GLN A 87 -6.42 15.61 0.19
CA GLN A 87 -5.26 15.70 1.09
C GLN A 87 -5.42 14.80 2.32
N TRP A 88 -6.43 13.93 2.34
CA TRP A 88 -7.00 13.41 3.58
C TRP A 88 -7.33 11.91 3.53
N GLU A 89 -6.83 11.18 2.54
CA GLU A 89 -7.23 9.79 2.30
C GLU A 89 -6.13 8.79 2.67
N ILE A 90 -6.53 7.71 3.33
CA ILE A 90 -5.70 6.54 3.64
C ILE A 90 -6.22 5.38 2.79
N PRO A 91 -5.57 5.06 1.65
CA PRO A 91 -5.98 3.93 0.84
C PRO A 91 -5.62 2.59 1.50
N VAL A 92 -6.59 1.71 1.56
CA VAL A 92 -6.44 0.33 2.04
C VAL A 92 -6.94 -0.61 0.95
N LEU A 93 -6.03 -1.39 0.38
CA LEU A 93 -6.35 -2.41 -0.60
C LEU A 93 -6.37 -3.76 0.12
N TYR A 94 -7.40 -4.56 -0.05
CA TYR A 94 -7.48 -5.86 0.62
C TYR A 94 -8.18 -6.89 -0.26
N SER A 95 -7.78 -8.14 -0.12
CA SER A 95 -8.45 -9.28 -0.74
C SER A 95 -9.32 -9.99 0.28
N THR A 96 -10.52 -10.34 -0.15
CA THR A 96 -11.45 -11.17 0.60
C THR A 96 -11.68 -12.47 -0.14
N LEU A 97 -11.97 -13.53 0.59
CA LEU A 97 -12.54 -14.73 0.00
C LEU A 97 -13.88 -14.37 -0.65
N TRP A 98 -14.14 -14.89 -1.85
CA TRP A 98 -15.47 -14.90 -2.41
C TRP A 98 -16.20 -16.13 -1.86
N PRO A 99 -17.14 -15.97 -0.91
CA PRO A 99 -17.99 -17.07 -0.55
C PRO A 99 -18.81 -17.42 -1.80
N ASN A 100 -18.68 -18.65 -2.31
CA ASN A 100 -19.57 -19.40 -3.20
C ASN A 100 -20.21 -18.70 -4.45
N PRO A 101 -20.13 -19.28 -5.67
CA PRO A 101 -20.75 -18.73 -6.90
C PRO A 101 -22.29 -18.81 -7.00
N PHE A 102 -23.01 -19.19 -5.94
CA PHE A 102 -24.49 -19.17 -5.92
C PHE A 102 -25.01 -17.76 -5.60
N PRO A 103 -26.28 -17.40 -5.92
CA PRO A 103 -26.81 -16.09 -5.56
C PRO A 103 -26.93 -16.00 -4.04
N LEU A 104 -25.91 -15.42 -3.43
CA LEU A 104 -25.81 -15.21 -2.00
C LEU A 104 -26.64 -13.99 -1.59
N SER A 105 -27.04 -13.99 -0.32
CA SER A 105 -27.75 -12.89 0.29
C SER A 105 -26.79 -11.73 0.57
N TRP A 106 -27.30 -10.51 0.75
CA TRP A 106 -26.49 -9.36 1.19
C TRP A 106 -25.66 -9.64 2.46
N LEU A 107 -26.10 -10.58 3.31
CA LEU A 107 -25.39 -10.97 4.53
C LEU A 107 -24.05 -11.65 4.24
N ASP A 108 -23.93 -12.41 3.16
CA ASP A 108 -22.69 -13.13 2.85
C ASP A 108 -21.57 -12.17 2.39
N TYR A 109 -21.95 -11.04 1.79
CA TYR A 109 -21.02 -9.95 1.47
C TYR A 109 -20.53 -9.24 2.75
N LEU A 110 -21.44 -9.05 3.71
CA LEU A 110 -21.17 -8.42 5.01
C LEU A 110 -20.22 -9.27 5.88
N PHE A 111 -20.26 -10.60 5.76
CA PHE A 111 -19.39 -11.51 6.52
C PHE A 111 -18.13 -11.95 5.76
N SER A 112 -17.81 -11.33 4.62
CA SER A 112 -16.63 -11.67 3.85
C SER A 112 -15.35 -11.52 4.69
N LYS A 113 -14.61 -12.63 4.83
CA LYS A 113 -13.37 -12.68 5.60
C LYS A 113 -12.21 -12.19 4.75
N VAL A 114 -11.37 -11.35 5.35
CA VAL A 114 -10.17 -10.80 4.74
C VAL A 114 -9.09 -11.86 4.76
N THR A 115 -8.50 -12.14 3.60
CA THR A 115 -7.33 -13.04 3.51
C THR A 115 -6.06 -12.22 3.66
N GLU A 116 -6.01 -11.06 3.00
CA GLU A 116 -4.84 -10.18 2.99
C GLU A 116 -5.27 -8.72 2.91
N CYS A 117 -4.57 -7.87 3.65
CA CYS A 117 -4.80 -6.44 3.68
C CYS A 117 -3.48 -5.69 3.48
N TYR A 118 -3.51 -4.67 2.64
CA TYR A 118 -2.40 -3.80 2.24
C TYR A 118 -2.78 -2.36 2.58
N GLN A 119 -2.20 -1.83 3.64
CA GLN A 119 -2.53 -0.52 4.17
C GLN A 119 -1.48 0.51 3.76
N PHE A 120 -1.93 1.60 3.13
CA PHE A 120 -1.09 2.72 2.72
C PHE A 120 -1.50 3.97 3.51
N LYS A 121 -0.71 4.32 4.53
CA LYS A 121 -0.98 5.50 5.35
C LYS A 121 -0.14 6.68 4.89
N VAL A 122 -0.79 7.74 4.41
CA VAL A 122 -0.16 9.01 4.05
C VAL A 122 -0.32 9.98 5.21
N GLN A 123 0.80 10.49 5.70
CA GLN A 123 0.84 11.52 6.74
C GLN A 123 1.40 12.81 6.15
N TYR A 124 0.70 13.91 6.42
CA TYR A 124 1.10 15.26 6.03
C TYR A 124 1.93 15.86 7.16
N THR A 125 3.09 16.41 6.85
CA THR A 125 3.90 17.10 7.85
C THR A 125 3.52 18.58 7.87
N GLU A 126 3.04 19.09 9.00
CA GLU A 126 2.62 20.50 9.21
C GLU A 126 3.73 21.53 8.91
N LYS A 127 4.98 21.07 8.86
CA LYS A 127 6.13 21.90 8.54
C LYS A 127 6.48 21.66 7.08
N GLY A 128 6.08 22.60 6.23
CA GLY A 128 6.77 22.88 4.96
C GLY A 128 8.26 23.18 5.20
N PRO A 129 8.99 23.73 4.22
CA PRO A 129 10.44 23.62 4.16
C PRO A 129 11.19 24.41 5.25
N LYS A 130 11.24 23.88 6.47
CA LYS A 130 12.16 24.30 7.56
C LYS A 130 13.26 23.26 7.78
N ILE A 131 13.48 22.41 6.77
CA ILE A 131 14.57 21.45 6.75
C ILE A 131 15.80 22.23 6.24
N ASP A 132 16.93 22.18 6.92
CA ASP A 132 18.15 22.84 6.44
C ASP A 132 18.60 22.25 5.08
N PHE A 133 19.33 22.99 4.23
CA PHE A 133 19.80 22.55 2.90
C PHE A 133 20.57 21.22 2.94
N GLU A 134 21.36 20.98 4.00
CA GLU A 134 22.07 19.70 4.20
C GLU A 134 21.10 18.56 4.54
N ARG A 135 20.07 18.83 5.33
CA ARG A 135 19.01 17.85 5.61
C ARG A 135 18.15 17.60 4.38
N TYR A 136 18.00 18.56 3.46
CA TYR A 136 17.30 18.39 2.19
C TYR A 136 17.95 17.36 1.25
N SER A 137 19.26 17.46 1.07
CA SER A 137 20.01 16.52 0.23
C SER A 137 19.99 15.13 0.85
N PHE A 138 20.17 15.05 2.18
CA PHE A 138 20.06 13.80 2.93
C PHE A 138 18.67 13.17 2.81
N VAL A 139 17.60 13.95 3.02
CA VAL A 139 16.21 13.48 2.88
C VAL A 139 16.00 12.93 1.48
N ASN A 140 16.38 13.62 0.41
CA ASN A 140 16.21 13.12 -0.96
C ASN A 140 16.95 11.81 -1.24
N VAL A 141 18.21 11.70 -0.81
CA VAL A 141 18.98 10.44 -0.91
C VAL A 141 18.28 9.32 -0.12
N SER A 142 17.78 9.64 1.09
CA SER A 142 17.05 8.70 1.92
C SER A 142 15.70 8.30 1.32
N THR A 143 14.96 9.22 0.68
CA THR A 143 13.68 8.98 0.01
C THR A 143 13.86 7.94 -1.08
N LYS A 144 14.86 8.13 -1.94
CA LYS A 144 15.15 7.23 -3.06
C LYS A 144 15.54 5.84 -2.56
N LYS A 145 16.46 5.74 -1.60
CA LYS A 145 16.88 4.46 -0.99
C LYS A 145 15.70 3.75 -0.31
N SER A 146 14.90 4.47 0.46
CA SER A 146 13.73 3.93 1.16
C SER A 146 12.65 3.47 0.20
N SER A 147 12.44 4.21 -0.90
CA SER A 147 11.52 3.81 -1.98
C SER A 147 11.92 2.47 -2.61
N ILE A 148 13.20 2.30 -2.94
CA ILE A 148 13.73 1.07 -3.52
C ILE A 148 13.61 -0.08 -2.52
N LEU A 149 13.96 0.17 -1.26
CA LEU A 149 13.87 -0.84 -0.20
C LEU A 149 12.42 -1.28 0.03
N LEU A 150 11.46 -0.36 0.02
CA LEU A 150 10.04 -0.65 0.16
C LEU A 150 9.53 -1.53 -0.98
N VAL A 151 9.87 -1.20 -2.23
CA VAL A 151 9.51 -2.01 -3.39
C VAL A 151 10.12 -3.41 -3.28
N ARG A 152 11.41 -3.52 -2.91
CA ARG A 152 12.07 -4.82 -2.73
C ARG A 152 11.42 -5.66 -1.64
N LYS A 153 11.13 -5.07 -0.48
CA LYS A 153 10.44 -5.77 0.62
C LYS A 153 9.06 -6.26 0.22
N LEU A 154 8.28 -5.46 -0.51
CA LEU A 154 6.99 -5.89 -1.06
C LEU A 154 7.17 -7.09 -1.99
N TYR A 155 8.12 -7.03 -2.92
CA TYR A 155 8.40 -8.14 -3.84
C TYR A 155 8.78 -9.42 -3.09
N THR A 156 9.74 -9.32 -2.16
CA THR A 156 10.18 -10.46 -1.34
C THR A 156 9.01 -11.02 -0.53
N LEU A 157 8.18 -10.18 0.09
CA LEU A 157 7.03 -10.66 0.84
C LEU A 157 6.04 -11.40 -0.06
N MET A 158 5.65 -10.81 -1.20
CA MET A 158 4.67 -11.45 -2.10
C MET A 158 5.17 -12.79 -2.64
N GLN A 159 6.49 -12.95 -2.80
CA GLN A 159 7.13 -14.19 -3.23
C GLN A 159 7.15 -15.28 -2.16
N ASN A 160 7.17 -14.92 -0.88
CA ASN A 160 7.18 -15.87 0.25
C ASN A 160 5.78 -16.14 0.82
N LEU A 161 4.75 -15.50 0.26
CA LEU A 161 3.38 -15.74 0.68
C LEU A 161 2.78 -16.86 -0.17
N GLY A 162 2.14 -17.83 0.50
CA GLY A 162 1.41 -18.90 -0.16
C GLY A 162 0.38 -18.39 -1.20
N PRO A 163 -0.06 -19.25 -2.12
CA PRO A 163 -0.97 -18.87 -3.20
C PRO A 163 -2.27 -18.27 -2.63
N LEU A 164 -2.85 -17.30 -3.33
CA LEU A 164 -4.19 -16.83 -2.99
C LEU A 164 -5.20 -17.97 -3.17
N PRO A 165 -6.28 -18.00 -2.37
CA PRO A 165 -7.41 -18.89 -2.60
C PRO A 165 -7.98 -18.73 -4.03
N GLU A 166 -8.61 -19.78 -4.56
CA GLU A 166 -9.11 -19.79 -5.95
C GLU A 166 -10.12 -18.67 -6.24
N ASN A 167 -11.00 -18.39 -5.27
CA ASN A 167 -12.04 -17.38 -5.42
C ASN A 167 -11.76 -16.23 -4.47
N VAL A 168 -11.08 -15.20 -4.98
CA VAL A 168 -10.79 -13.98 -4.24
C VAL A 168 -11.41 -12.78 -4.93
N CYS A 169 -11.82 -11.80 -4.12
CA CYS A 169 -12.23 -10.49 -4.59
C CYS A 169 -11.29 -9.42 -4.04
N LEU A 170 -10.93 -8.49 -4.92
CA LEU A 170 -10.10 -7.35 -4.58
C LEU A 170 -11.01 -6.17 -4.28
N ASN A 171 -10.89 -5.64 -3.06
CA ASN A 171 -11.65 -4.51 -2.58
C ASN A 171 -10.70 -3.36 -2.22
N MET A 172 -11.19 -2.12 -2.31
CA MET A 172 -10.48 -0.94 -1.83
C MET A 172 -11.37 -0.16 -0.88
N LYS A 173 -10.86 0.10 0.33
CA LYS A 173 -11.47 0.99 1.32
C LYS A 173 -10.59 2.23 1.45
N LEU A 174 -11.24 3.38 1.56
CA LEU A 174 -10.60 4.65 1.88
C LEU A 174 -11.05 5.06 3.27
N SER A 175 -10.10 5.52 4.08
CA SER A 175 -10.42 6.20 5.35
C SER A 175 -10.04 7.66 5.24
N TYR A 176 -10.85 8.53 5.83
CA TYR A 176 -10.64 9.98 5.83
C TYR A 176 -10.22 10.48 7.21
N TYR A 177 -9.65 11.68 7.24
CA TYR A 177 -9.46 12.42 8.48
C TYR A 177 -10.73 13.23 8.77
N ASP A 178 -11.38 12.94 9.91
CA ASP A 178 -12.67 13.52 10.31
C ASP A 178 -12.63 15.05 10.48
N ASP A 179 -11.47 15.60 10.84
CA ASP A 179 -11.25 17.01 11.14
C ASP A 179 -11.20 17.92 9.91
N VAL A 180 -11.01 17.34 8.72
CA VAL A 180 -10.65 18.07 7.48
C VAL A 180 -11.44 17.62 6.26
N THR A 181 -12.24 16.56 6.39
CA THR A 181 -13.06 16.02 5.30
C THR A 181 -14.51 16.41 5.52
N PRO A 182 -15.19 17.02 4.53
CA PRO A 182 -16.62 17.32 4.63
C PRO A 182 -17.44 16.05 4.91
N GLN A 183 -18.45 16.15 5.78
CA GLN A 183 -19.29 14.99 6.15
C GLN A 183 -20.07 14.41 4.97
N ASP A 184 -20.37 15.22 3.97
CA ASP A 184 -21.06 14.84 2.73
C ASP A 184 -20.10 14.44 1.60
N TYR A 185 -18.79 14.38 1.87
CA TYR A 185 -17.82 14.02 0.86
C TYR A 185 -17.89 12.53 0.51
N GLN A 186 -18.26 12.23 -0.72
CA GLN A 186 -18.20 10.89 -1.29
C GLN A 186 -17.25 10.88 -2.50
N PRO A 187 -16.12 10.16 -2.45
CA PRO A 187 -15.24 10.08 -3.60
C PRO A 187 -15.90 9.32 -4.74
N PRO A 188 -15.71 9.75 -5.99
CA PRO A 188 -16.25 9.05 -7.15
C PRO A 188 -15.81 7.58 -7.19
N GLY A 189 -16.75 6.68 -7.42
CA GLY A 189 -16.49 5.24 -7.50
C GLY A 189 -16.35 4.53 -6.15
N PHE A 190 -16.61 5.24 -5.05
CA PHE A 190 -16.67 4.70 -3.69
C PHE A 190 -18.06 4.95 -3.09
N MET A 191 -18.43 4.14 -2.11
CA MET A 191 -19.64 4.32 -1.29
C MET A 191 -19.24 4.29 0.19
N GLU A 192 -20.11 4.81 1.07
CA GLU A 192 -19.92 4.70 2.51
C GLU A 192 -19.80 3.24 2.94
N GLY A 193 -18.87 2.94 3.85
CA GLY A 193 -18.59 1.58 4.29
C GLY A 193 -19.36 1.24 5.57
N ASP A 194 -19.88 0.01 5.65
CA ASP A 194 -20.74 -0.42 6.76
C ASP A 194 -19.98 -0.74 8.07
N SER A 195 -18.65 -0.94 8.03
CA SER A 195 -17.85 -1.29 9.20
C SER A 195 -16.37 -0.92 9.07
N ASP A 196 -15.77 -0.53 10.19
CA ASP A 196 -14.32 -0.28 10.33
C ASP A 196 -13.50 -1.52 10.65
N SER A 197 -14.13 -2.61 11.09
CA SER A 197 -13.40 -3.82 11.46
C SER A 197 -13.21 -4.74 10.26
N MET A 198 -11.94 -4.98 9.89
CA MET A 198 -11.57 -6.09 9.02
C MET A 198 -11.46 -7.37 9.84
N GLN A 199 -12.20 -8.41 9.45
CA GLN A 199 -12.17 -9.70 10.13
C GLN A 199 -11.42 -10.73 9.29
N PHE A 200 -10.33 -11.26 9.85
CA PHE A 200 -9.61 -12.40 9.30
C PHE A 200 -10.25 -13.70 9.77
N GLU A 201 -10.17 -14.75 8.96
CA GLU A 201 -10.67 -16.08 9.33
C GLU A 201 -9.69 -16.77 10.29
N LYS A 202 -8.39 -16.67 9.99
CA LYS A 202 -7.30 -17.24 10.81
C LYS A 202 -6.50 -16.15 11.53
N GLU A 203 -5.50 -16.57 12.31
CA GLU A 203 -4.62 -15.67 13.08
C GLU A 203 -3.92 -14.67 12.14
N PRO A 204 -4.21 -13.35 12.25
CA PRO A 204 -3.57 -12.35 11.42
C PRO A 204 -2.17 -11.99 11.95
N VAL A 205 -1.24 -11.75 11.04
CA VAL A 205 0.11 -11.25 11.30
C VAL A 205 0.29 -9.92 10.60
N ASN A 206 0.65 -8.90 11.38
CA ASN A 206 0.93 -7.56 10.87
C ASN A 206 2.43 -7.41 10.55
N LEU A 207 2.74 -7.03 9.32
CA LEU A 207 4.08 -6.83 8.80
C LEU A 207 4.27 -5.38 8.36
N THR A 208 5.32 -4.72 8.84
CA THR A 208 5.66 -3.35 8.41
C THR A 208 6.65 -3.39 7.25
N MET A 209 6.20 -2.98 6.05
CA MET A 209 7.07 -2.95 4.86
C MET A 209 8.05 -1.79 4.91
N GLY A 210 7.68 -0.71 5.59
CA GLY A 210 8.53 0.44 5.86
C GLY A 210 7.80 1.74 5.62
N GLU A 211 8.56 2.82 5.69
CA GLU A 211 8.08 4.16 5.40
C GLU A 211 9.01 4.89 4.44
N VAL A 212 8.43 5.76 3.62
CA VAL A 212 9.15 6.67 2.74
C VAL A 212 8.81 8.09 3.16
N VAL A 213 9.81 8.75 3.71
CA VAL A 213 9.73 10.15 4.12
C VAL A 213 10.15 11.02 2.95
N THR A 214 9.36 12.04 2.67
CA THR A 214 9.70 13.16 1.78
C THR A 214 9.62 14.45 2.60
N PRO A 215 10.06 15.61 2.09
CA PRO A 215 10.02 16.85 2.88
C PRO A 215 8.63 17.30 3.34
N PHE A 216 7.54 16.80 2.73
CA PHE A 216 6.16 17.25 3.01
C PHE A 216 5.20 16.10 3.39
N HIS A 217 5.57 14.85 3.07
CA HIS A 217 4.70 13.70 3.27
C HIS A 217 5.51 12.48 3.73
N THR A 218 4.89 11.64 4.55
CA THR A 218 5.39 10.30 4.87
C THR A 218 4.39 9.25 4.39
N LEU A 219 4.84 8.30 3.57
CA LEU A 219 4.06 7.14 3.18
C LEU A 219 4.49 5.94 4.02
N LYS A 220 3.59 5.36 4.81
CA LYS A 220 3.82 4.10 5.54
C LYS A 220 3.04 2.98 4.89
N VAL A 221 3.67 1.82 4.76
CA VAL A 221 3.06 0.63 4.16
C VAL A 221 3.08 -0.53 5.13
N GLY A 222 1.90 -1.05 5.43
CA GLY A 222 1.68 -2.24 6.25
C GLY A 222 1.00 -3.34 5.43
N VAL A 223 1.29 -4.59 5.78
CA VAL A 223 0.61 -5.76 5.23
C VAL A 223 0.13 -6.63 6.38
N THR A 224 -1.13 -7.01 6.34
CA THR A 224 -1.72 -7.97 7.28
C THR A 224 -2.16 -9.20 6.50
N THR A 225 -1.74 -10.37 6.94
CA THR A 225 -2.03 -11.66 6.28
C THR A 225 -2.18 -12.74 7.35
N GLU A 226 -2.81 -13.86 7.01
CA GLU A 226 -2.88 -15.00 7.93
C GLU A 226 -1.51 -15.66 8.14
N ARG A 227 -1.18 -16.03 9.39
CA ARG A 227 0.11 -16.61 9.79
C ARG A 227 0.52 -17.78 8.93
N GLU A 228 -0.41 -18.72 8.73
CA GLU A 228 -0.17 -19.96 7.99
C GLU A 228 0.36 -19.69 6.56
N ARG A 229 -0.05 -18.58 5.94
CA ARG A 229 0.36 -18.21 4.57
C ARG A 229 1.84 -17.81 4.48
N LEU A 230 2.48 -17.49 5.59
CA LEU A 230 3.93 -17.24 5.68
C LEU A 230 4.73 -18.53 5.94
N GLU A 231 4.08 -19.58 6.44
CA GLU A 231 4.71 -20.83 6.88
C GLU A 231 4.62 -21.95 5.83
N GLN A 232 3.72 -21.82 4.86
CA GLN A 232 3.50 -22.79 3.78
C GLN A 232 4.68 -22.93 2.80
N GLU A 233 5.62 -21.97 2.77
CA GLU A 233 6.88 -22.12 2.07
C GLU A 233 8.03 -22.33 3.08
N GLY A 234 8.51 -23.57 3.17
CA GLY A 234 9.58 -23.97 4.08
C GLY A 234 10.86 -23.15 3.87
N GLY A 235 11.09 -22.17 4.76
CA GLY A 235 12.30 -21.36 4.76
C GLY A 235 12.38 -20.44 5.98
N THR A 236 12.83 -20.98 7.12
CA THR A 236 13.28 -20.32 8.35
C THR A 236 13.09 -18.79 8.42
N VAL A 237 11.91 -18.32 8.87
CA VAL A 237 11.76 -16.93 9.28
C VAL A 237 12.58 -16.75 10.56
N THR A 238 13.73 -16.11 10.42
CA THR A 238 14.57 -15.72 11.55
C THR A 238 13.73 -14.80 12.44
N LYS A 239 13.48 -15.25 13.67
CA LYS A 239 12.82 -14.44 14.72
C LYS A 239 13.53 -13.09 14.83
N ILE A 240 12.91 -12.03 14.33
CA ILE A 240 13.32 -10.67 14.69
C ILE A 240 12.81 -10.48 16.12
N SER A 241 13.74 -10.58 17.06
CA SER A 241 13.51 -10.47 18.49
C SER A 241 12.86 -9.12 18.84
N SER A 242 11.63 -9.19 19.33
CA SER A 242 11.06 -8.18 20.22
C SER A 242 11.68 -8.37 21.61
N GLN A 243 12.75 -7.64 21.93
CA GLN A 243 13.18 -7.44 23.32
C GLN A 243 14.15 -6.25 23.44
N GLN A 244 13.61 -5.10 23.86
CA GLN A 244 14.19 -4.30 24.95
C GLN A 244 13.15 -3.26 25.42
N VAL A 245 12.22 -3.72 26.25
CA VAL A 245 11.60 -2.85 27.26
C VAL A 245 12.46 -2.99 28.50
N ARG A 246 13.12 -1.92 28.91
CA ARG A 246 13.84 -1.85 30.20
C ARG A 246 12.79 -1.81 31.32
N PRO A 247 12.94 -2.56 32.42
CA PRO A 247 12.11 -2.35 33.60
C PRO A 247 12.52 -1.05 34.31
N GLU A 248 11.51 -0.30 34.72
CA GLU A 248 11.62 0.86 35.61
C GLU A 248 12.22 0.44 36.96
N ALA A 249 13.01 1.33 37.55
CA ALA A 249 13.60 1.13 38.86
C ALA A 249 12.59 1.53 39.95
N ASP A 250 12.19 0.58 40.78
CA ASP A 250 11.49 0.83 42.03
C ASP A 250 12.40 1.61 42.99
N ILE A 251 11.96 2.82 43.32
CA ILE A 251 12.53 3.65 44.38
C ILE A 251 11.88 3.18 45.69
N ASN A 252 12.65 2.45 46.50
CA ASN A 252 12.23 1.98 47.81
C ASN A 252 12.35 3.13 48.82
N LEU A 253 11.21 3.60 49.35
CA LEU A 253 11.15 4.45 50.53
C LEU A 253 10.91 3.55 51.75
N GLY A 254 11.97 3.35 52.53
CA GLY A 254 11.98 2.67 53.82
C GLY A 254 13.26 3.01 54.56
#